data_AF-A0A3D3ZT68-F1
#
_entry.id   AF-A0A3D3ZT68-F1
#
_cell.length_a   1.000
_cell.length_b   1.000
_cell.length_c   1.000
_cell.angle_alpha   90.00
_cell.angle_beta   90.00
_cell.angle_gamma   90.00
#
_symmetry.space_group_name_H-M   'P 1'
#
loop_
_entity.id
_entity.type
_entity.pdbx_description
1 polymer ?
#
loop_
_entity_poly.entity_id
_entity_poly.type
_entity_poly.pdbx_seq_one_letter_code
_entity_poly.pdbx_strand_id
1 'polypeptide(L)'
;MTNRPDLPAEIARRRTFAIISHPDAGKTTLTEKFLLFGGAIQMAGQVRAKGEARRTRSDFMQMEKDRGISVSASAMSFDFGGFRFNLVDTPGHSDFSEDTYRTLTAVDAAIMVIDGAKGVESQTQKLFEVCRLRDLPILTFCNKMDRESRDTFEI
;
A
#
# COMPACT_ATOMS: atom_id res chain seq x y z
N MET A 1 -11.10 -0.16 29.59
CA MET A 1 -12.22 0.33 28.76
C MET A 1 -11.63 0.91 27.49
N THR A 2 -12.00 0.42 26.32
CA THR A 2 -11.54 0.98 25.04
C THR A 2 -12.23 2.33 24.84
N ASN A 3 -11.46 3.41 24.65
CA ASN A 3 -11.98 4.77 24.39
C ASN A 3 -12.56 4.91 22.96
N ARG A 4 -13.22 3.87 22.45
CA ARG A 4 -13.82 3.86 21.12
C ARG A 4 -15.29 4.23 21.25
N PRO A 5 -15.78 5.22 20.50
CA PRO A 5 -17.21 5.52 20.46
C PRO A 5 -17.98 4.29 19.99
N ASP A 6 -19.22 4.16 20.44
CA ASP A 6 -20.12 3.14 19.91
C ASP A 6 -20.50 3.54 18.48
N LEU A 7 -20.10 2.72 17.50
CA LEU A 7 -20.25 3.01 16.08
C LEU A 7 -21.28 2.05 15.49
N PRO A 8 -22.14 2.51 14.55
CA PRO A 8 -22.99 1.62 13.78
C PRO A 8 -22.20 0.44 13.22
N ALA A 9 -22.80 -0.76 13.21
CA ALA A 9 -22.11 -2.01 12.87
C ALA A 9 -21.33 -1.94 11.54
N GLU A 10 -21.91 -1.29 10.54
CA GLU A 10 -21.27 -1.06 9.25
C GLU A 10 -20.01 -0.19 9.35
N ILE A 11 -20.01 0.85 10.17
CA ILE A 11 -18.83 1.70 10.37
C ILE A 11 -17.78 0.93 11.17
N ALA A 12 -18.20 0.25 12.25
CA ALA A 12 -17.32 -0.50 13.13
C ALA A 12 -16.56 -1.63 12.41
N ARG A 13 -17.11 -2.20 11.33
CA ARG A 13 -16.47 -3.27 10.55
C ARG A 13 -15.53 -2.81 9.43
N ARG A 14 -15.44 -1.51 9.11
CA ARG A 14 -14.61 -1.00 8.01
C ARG A 14 -13.17 -0.78 8.45
N ARG A 15 -12.21 -1.09 7.58
CA ARG A 15 -10.77 -0.88 7.77
C ARG A 15 -10.19 -0.26 6.51
N THR A 16 -9.94 1.04 6.51
CA THR A 16 -9.40 1.74 5.34
C THR A 16 -7.92 2.03 5.54
N PHE A 17 -7.07 1.53 4.66
CA PHE A 17 -5.62 1.64 4.80
C PHE A 17 -4.90 1.84 3.48
N ALA A 18 -3.69 2.40 3.54
CA ALA A 18 -2.76 2.49 2.43
C ALA A 18 -1.56 1.55 2.64
N ILE A 19 -0.87 1.17 1.56
CA ILE A 19 0.43 0.51 1.64
C ILE A 19 1.51 1.48 1.16
N ILE A 20 2.43 1.83 2.04
CA ILE A 20 3.56 2.73 1.76
C ILE A 20 4.85 1.92 1.70
N SER A 21 5.71 2.20 0.71
CA SER A 21 6.99 1.51 0.59
C SER A 21 7.95 2.23 -0.35
N HIS A 22 9.24 1.88 -0.27
CA HIS A 22 10.17 2.14 -1.36
C HIS A 22 9.79 1.34 -2.62
N PRO A 23 10.17 1.77 -3.84
CA PRO A 23 10.00 0.98 -5.05
C PRO A 23 10.65 -0.39 -4.88
N ASP A 24 10.00 -1.40 -5.45
CA ASP A 24 10.41 -2.80 -5.39
C ASP A 24 10.45 -3.46 -4.01
N ALA A 25 10.07 -2.79 -2.92
CA ALA A 25 9.96 -3.40 -1.59
C ALA A 25 8.88 -4.51 -1.51
N GLY A 26 7.95 -4.53 -2.47
CA GLY A 26 6.97 -5.63 -2.63
C GLY A 26 5.51 -5.24 -2.43
N LYS A 27 5.18 -3.94 -2.42
CA LYS A 27 3.81 -3.41 -2.32
C LYS A 27 2.80 -4.15 -3.22
N THR A 28 3.07 -4.27 -4.52
CA THR A 28 2.15 -4.91 -5.47
C THR A 28 1.91 -6.39 -5.15
N THR A 29 2.96 -7.11 -4.76
CA THR A 29 2.87 -8.52 -4.35
C THR A 29 2.05 -8.66 -3.07
N LEU A 30 2.22 -7.77 -2.10
CA LEU A 30 1.43 -7.76 -0.87
C LEU A 30 -0.05 -7.46 -1.15
N THR A 31 -0.33 -6.47 -2.01
CA THR A 31 -1.69 -6.15 -2.48
C THR A 31 -2.38 -7.36 -3.11
N GLU A 32 -1.71 -8.06 -4.03
CA GLU A 32 -2.23 -9.27 -4.64
C GLU A 32 -2.60 -10.33 -3.59
N LYS A 33 -1.74 -10.54 -2.59
CA LYS A 33 -2.00 -11.50 -1.51
C LYS A 33 -3.19 -11.10 -0.65
N PHE A 34 -3.35 -9.84 -0.30
CA PHE A 34 -4.54 -9.38 0.43
C PHE A 34 -5.83 -9.66 -0.35
N LEU A 35 -5.84 -9.35 -1.65
CA LEU A 35 -7.00 -9.62 -2.51
C LEU A 35 -7.29 -11.11 -2.62
N LEU A 36 -6.25 -11.94 -2.76
CA LEU A 36 -6.38 -13.40 -2.79
C LEU A 36 -6.99 -13.94 -1.49
N PHE A 37 -6.50 -13.49 -0.33
CA PHE A 37 -7.03 -13.90 0.98
C PHE A 37 -8.46 -13.39 1.22
N GLY A 38 -8.82 -12.25 0.65
CA GLY A 38 -10.18 -11.72 0.66
C GLY A 38 -11.13 -12.37 -0.36
N GLY A 39 -10.70 -13.43 -1.06
CA GLY A 39 -11.51 -14.11 -2.09
C GLY A 39 -11.68 -13.32 -3.38
N ALA A 40 -11.02 -12.18 -3.53
CA ALA A 40 -11.07 -11.31 -4.70
C ALA A 40 -10.12 -11.78 -5.82
N ILE A 41 -10.28 -13.03 -6.27
CA ILE A 41 -9.36 -13.73 -7.19
C ILE A 41 -9.16 -12.96 -8.50
N GLN A 42 -10.24 -12.45 -9.10
CA GLN A 42 -10.17 -11.69 -10.35
C GLN A 42 -9.37 -10.39 -10.20
N MET A 43 -9.59 -9.65 -9.10
CA MET A 43 -8.84 -8.42 -8.82
C MET A 43 -7.37 -8.72 -8.53
N ALA A 44 -7.07 -9.81 -7.80
CA ALA A 44 -5.70 -10.25 -7.56
C ALA A 44 -4.95 -10.53 -8.88
N GLY A 45 -5.60 -11.24 -9.83
CA GLY A 45 -5.04 -11.50 -11.15
C GLY A 45 -4.75 -10.23 -11.96
N GLN A 46 -5.64 -9.24 -11.88
CA GLN A 46 -5.44 -7.93 -12.54
C GLN A 46 -4.27 -7.15 -11.94
N VAL A 47 -4.15 -7.12 -10.61
CA VAL A 47 -3.03 -6.45 -9.91
C VAL A 47 -1.69 -7.08 -10.31
N ARG A 48 -1.63 -8.41 -10.36
CA ARG A 48 -0.43 -9.13 -10.80
C ARG A 48 -0.03 -8.77 -12.22
N ALA A 49 -0.98 -8.84 -13.16
CA ALA A 49 -0.74 -8.50 -14.56
C ALA A 49 -0.26 -7.04 -14.74
N LYS A 50 -0.86 -6.09 -14.00
CA LYS A 50 -0.43 -4.70 -14.00
C LYS A 50 0.99 -4.53 -13.41
N GLY A 51 1.32 -5.30 -12.37
CA GLY A 51 2.67 -5.33 -11.79
C GLY A 51 3.74 -5.84 -12.75
N GLU A 52 3.45 -6.93 -13.47
CA GLU A 52 4.33 -7.51 -14.50
C GLU A 52 4.53 -6.54 -15.68
N ALA A 53 3.46 -5.90 -16.15
CA ALA A 53 3.53 -4.86 -17.19
C ALA A 53 4.39 -3.66 -16.75
N ARG A 54 4.25 -3.20 -15.50
CA ARG A 54 4.99 -2.06 -14.94
C ARG A 54 6.48 -2.33 -14.76
N ARG A 55 6.88 -3.58 -14.48
CA ARG A 55 8.29 -3.99 -14.42
C ARG A 55 8.98 -4.00 -15.78
N THR A 56 8.21 -4.02 -16.88
CA THR A 56 8.75 -4.27 -18.22
C THR A 56 9.10 -2.99 -18.98
N ARG A 57 8.70 -1.77 -18.56
CA ARG A 57 9.18 -0.52 -19.22
C ARG A 57 8.88 0.78 -18.48
N SER A 58 9.88 1.66 -18.45
CA SER A 58 9.78 3.11 -18.19
C SER A 58 8.81 3.83 -19.15
N ASP A 59 8.56 3.24 -20.33
CA ASP A 59 7.72 3.82 -21.39
C ASP A 59 6.21 3.76 -21.10
N PHE A 60 5.78 2.91 -20.16
CA PHE A 60 4.34 2.73 -19.87
C PHE A 60 3.75 3.94 -19.14
N MET A 61 4.53 4.59 -18.27
CA MET A 61 4.09 5.79 -17.53
C MET A 61 3.96 7.02 -18.42
N GLN A 62 4.86 7.16 -19.42
CA GLN A 62 4.75 8.21 -20.44
C GLN A 62 3.46 8.03 -21.24
N MET A 63 3.16 6.78 -21.62
CA MET A 63 1.98 6.42 -22.40
C MET A 63 0.65 6.59 -21.63
N GLU A 64 0.61 6.34 -20.32
CA GLU A 64 -0.56 6.63 -19.47
C GLU A 64 -0.80 8.14 -19.33
N LYS A 65 0.27 8.94 -19.13
CA LYS A 65 0.20 10.42 -19.14
C LYS A 65 -0.28 10.96 -20.50
N ASP A 66 0.25 10.46 -21.61
CA ASP A 66 -0.08 10.91 -22.97
C ASP A 66 -1.51 10.55 -23.41
N ARG A 67 -2.12 9.53 -22.79
CA ARG A 67 -3.52 9.13 -23.07
C ARG A 67 -4.56 9.80 -22.14
N GLY A 68 -4.13 10.67 -21.23
CA GLY A 68 -5.02 11.29 -20.24
C GLY A 68 -5.66 10.29 -19.28
N ILE A 69 -5.14 9.05 -19.22
CA ILE A 69 -5.57 8.04 -18.27
C ILE A 69 -4.79 8.33 -17.00
N SER A 70 -5.42 9.12 -16.13
CA SER A 70 -4.84 9.49 -14.83
C SER A 70 -4.29 8.25 -14.12
N VAL A 71 -3.03 8.31 -13.68
CA VAL A 71 -2.42 7.34 -12.74
C VAL A 71 -3.02 7.61 -11.36
N SER A 72 -4.34 7.58 -11.28
CA SER A 72 -5.10 7.89 -10.08
C SER A 72 -4.99 6.74 -9.08
N ALA A 73 -4.95 7.07 -7.80
CA ALA A 73 -4.99 6.10 -6.73
C ALA A 73 -6.19 5.17 -6.90
N SER A 74 -5.95 3.87 -7.08
CA SER A 74 -7.03 2.87 -7.18
C SER A 74 -7.39 2.40 -5.78
N ALA A 75 -8.66 2.55 -5.40
CA ALA A 75 -9.21 1.94 -4.20
C ALA A 75 -9.75 0.54 -4.52
N MET A 76 -9.42 -0.44 -3.68
CA MET A 76 -9.86 -1.83 -3.79
C MET A 76 -10.50 -2.25 -2.48
N SER A 77 -11.65 -2.92 -2.54
CA SER A 77 -12.33 -3.44 -1.35
C SER A 77 -12.36 -4.96 -1.36
N PHE A 78 -12.19 -5.57 -0.18
CA PHE A 78 -12.34 -7.02 0.02
C PHE A 78 -12.83 -7.30 1.44
N ASP A 79 -13.48 -8.45 1.64
CA ASP A 79 -13.95 -8.88 2.97
C ASP A 79 -13.01 -9.94 3.54
N PHE A 80 -12.69 -9.85 4.83
CA PHE A 80 -11.86 -10.85 5.53
C PHE A 80 -12.21 -10.87 7.02
N GLY A 81 -12.48 -12.06 7.57
CA GLY A 81 -12.73 -12.23 9.01
C GLY A 81 -13.90 -11.40 9.57
N GLY A 82 -14.95 -11.17 8.78
CA GLY A 82 -16.10 -10.34 9.16
C GLY A 82 -15.88 -8.82 9.04
N PHE A 83 -14.69 -8.39 8.65
CA PHE A 83 -14.36 -6.99 8.38
C PHE A 83 -14.36 -6.70 6.88
N ARG A 84 -14.67 -5.44 6.53
CA ARG A 84 -14.51 -4.92 5.17
C ARG A 84 -13.28 -4.05 5.09
N PHE A 85 -12.30 -4.50 4.31
CA PHE A 85 -11.07 -3.80 4.07
C PHE A 85 -11.19 -2.94 2.81
N ASN A 86 -10.66 -1.73 2.88
CA ASN A 86 -10.52 -0.80 1.77
C ASN A 86 -9.04 -0.44 1.66
N LEU A 87 -8.38 -0.98 0.65
CA LEU A 87 -7.00 -0.68 0.33
C LEU A 87 -6.96 0.46 -0.68
N VAL A 88 -6.31 1.56 -0.32
CA VAL A 88 -6.06 2.67 -1.23
C VAL A 88 -4.63 2.57 -1.73
N ASP A 89 -4.45 2.29 -3.02
CA ASP A 89 -3.12 2.11 -3.60
C ASP A 89 -2.47 3.47 -3.86
N THR A 90 -1.38 3.78 -3.14
CA THR A 90 -0.56 4.97 -3.42
C THR A 90 0.35 4.69 -4.61
N PRO A 91 0.39 5.53 -5.67
CA PRO A 91 1.34 5.35 -6.76
C PRO A 91 2.78 5.26 -6.23
N GLY A 92 3.49 4.18 -6.58
CA GLY A 92 4.88 3.99 -6.19
C GLY A 92 5.79 4.13 -7.41
N HIS A 93 6.38 5.31 -7.60
CA HIS A 93 7.62 5.64 -8.33
C HIS A 93 7.64 7.15 -8.54
N SER A 94 8.74 7.84 -8.18
CA SER A 94 9.18 9.22 -8.52
C SER A 94 8.19 10.41 -8.51
N ASP A 95 6.92 10.23 -8.85
CA ASP A 95 5.80 11.15 -8.73
C ASP A 95 5.34 11.23 -7.26
N PHE A 96 6.25 11.60 -6.36
CA PHE A 96 5.92 12.01 -4.99
C PHE A 96 5.21 13.37 -5.05
N SER A 97 3.99 13.37 -5.57
CA SER A 97 3.13 14.52 -5.81
C SER A 97 2.15 14.73 -4.65
N GLU A 98 1.44 15.85 -4.69
CA GLU A 98 0.26 16.15 -3.85
C GLU A 98 -0.73 14.98 -3.76
N ASP A 99 -0.83 14.14 -4.80
CA ASP A 99 -1.76 13.00 -4.84
C ASP A 99 -1.43 11.91 -3.82
N THR A 100 -0.15 11.70 -3.50
CA THR A 100 0.25 10.76 -2.43
C THR A 100 -0.17 11.30 -1.07
N TYR A 101 -0.03 12.62 -0.86
CA TYR A 101 -0.50 13.27 0.37
C TYR A 101 -2.03 13.24 0.49
N ARG A 102 -2.77 13.41 -0.61
CA ARG A 102 -4.24 13.28 -0.63
C ARG A 102 -4.70 11.84 -0.39
N THR A 103 -3.97 10.87 -0.92
CA THR A 103 -4.29 9.45 -0.66
C THR A 103 -4.19 9.12 0.82
N LEU A 104 -3.13 9.60 1.48
CA LEU A 104 -2.94 9.41 2.91
C LEU A 104 -3.94 10.21 3.79
N THR A 105 -4.76 11.11 3.22
CA THR A 105 -5.84 11.77 4.01
C THR A 105 -7.09 10.91 4.08
N ALA A 106 -7.21 9.95 3.15
CA ALA A 106 -8.43 9.16 2.97
C ALA A 106 -8.39 7.82 3.70
N VAL A 107 -7.35 7.56 4.52
CA VAL A 107 -7.12 6.28 5.18
C VAL A 107 -7.00 6.44 6.69
N ASP A 108 -7.38 5.39 7.42
CA ASP A 108 -7.36 5.34 8.88
C ASP A 108 -6.03 4.77 9.43
N ALA A 109 -5.26 4.08 8.58
CA ALA A 109 -3.95 3.50 8.90
C ALA A 109 -3.07 3.32 7.65
N ALA A 110 -1.79 3.08 7.86
CA ALA A 110 -0.86 2.68 6.81
C ALA A 110 -0.14 1.36 7.15
N ILE A 111 0.14 0.57 6.13
CA ILE A 111 1.07 -0.56 6.21
C ILE A 111 2.37 -0.14 5.52
N MET A 112 3.46 -0.08 6.28
CA MET A 112 4.79 0.23 5.77
C MET A 112 5.53 -1.05 5.40
N VAL A 113 5.84 -1.23 4.13
CA VAL A 113 6.59 -2.40 3.64
C VAL A 113 8.06 -2.07 3.50
N ILE A 114 8.89 -2.84 4.18
CA ILE A 114 10.36 -2.73 4.17
C ILE A 114 10.94 -3.96 3.51
N ASP A 115 11.94 -3.79 2.63
CA ASP A 115 12.72 -4.91 2.11
C ASP A 115 13.77 -5.32 3.15
N GLY A 116 13.72 -6.57 3.64
CA GLY A 116 14.62 -7.04 4.70
C GLY A 116 16.11 -6.98 4.35
N ALA A 117 16.48 -7.00 3.06
CA ALA A 117 17.87 -6.84 2.64
C ALA A 117 18.33 -5.38 2.63
N LYS A 118 17.40 -4.44 2.43
CA LYS A 118 17.72 -3.02 2.24
C LYS A 118 17.44 -2.16 3.47
N GLY A 119 16.55 -2.60 4.36
CA GLY A 119 16.07 -1.81 5.49
C GLY A 119 15.31 -0.57 5.05
N VAL A 120 15.34 0.47 5.88
CA VAL A 120 14.65 1.74 5.63
C VAL A 120 15.36 2.55 4.53
N GLU A 121 14.69 2.70 3.38
CA GLU A 121 15.16 3.50 2.25
C GLU A 121 14.57 4.93 2.26
N SER A 122 15.15 5.84 1.47
CA SER A 122 14.81 7.28 1.47
C SER A 122 13.33 7.58 1.20
N GLN A 123 12.68 6.82 0.31
CA GLN A 123 11.24 7.00 0.05
C GLN A 123 10.38 6.51 1.22
N THR A 124 10.79 5.44 1.90
CA THR A 124 10.12 4.95 3.11
C THR A 124 10.18 6.01 4.21
N GLN A 125 11.33 6.66 4.41
CA GLN A 125 11.47 7.76 5.37
C GLN A 125 10.55 8.94 5.04
N LYS A 126 10.49 9.35 3.77
CA LYS A 126 9.59 10.43 3.34
C LYS A 126 8.12 10.09 3.61
N LEU A 127 7.67 8.88 3.27
CA LEU A 127 6.28 8.44 3.51
C LEU A 127 5.97 8.34 5.01
N PHE A 128 6.92 7.84 5.80
CA PHE A 128 6.83 7.78 7.25
C PHE A 128 6.59 9.18 7.85
N GLU A 129 7.34 10.19 7.40
CA GLU A 129 7.16 11.57 7.85
C GLU A 129 5.76 12.11 7.53
N VAL A 130 5.20 11.79 6.35
CA VAL A 130 3.82 12.20 6.01
C VAL A 130 2.79 11.54 6.93
N CYS A 131 2.95 10.25 7.23
CA CYS A 131 2.08 9.55 8.16
C CYS A 131 2.21 10.12 9.58
N ARG A 132 3.44 10.44 10.01
CA ARG A 132 3.73 11.04 11.32
C ARG A 132 3.06 12.41 11.48
N LEU A 133 3.11 13.26 10.46
CA LEU A 133 2.46 14.57 10.46
C LEU A 133 0.92 14.50 10.61
N ARG A 134 0.32 13.32 10.50
CA ARG A 134 -1.12 13.08 10.61
C ARG A 134 -1.51 12.16 11.75
N ASP A 135 -0.56 11.81 12.61
CA ASP A 135 -0.76 10.81 13.67
C ASP A 135 -1.37 9.50 13.12
N LEU A 136 -1.06 9.15 11.87
CA LEU A 136 -1.61 7.98 11.21
C LEU A 136 -0.94 6.72 11.76
N PRO A 137 -1.70 5.74 12.31
CA PRO A 137 -1.12 4.49 12.79
C PRO A 137 -0.41 3.73 11.67
N ILE A 138 0.81 3.25 11.94
CA ILE A 138 1.63 2.52 10.98
C ILE A 138 1.87 1.09 11.48
N LEU A 139 1.56 0.10 10.64
CA LEU A 139 2.00 -1.29 10.82
C LEU A 139 3.17 -1.56 9.88
N THR A 140 4.30 -2.03 10.42
CA THR A 140 5.48 -2.35 9.60
C THR A 140 5.50 -3.82 9.21
N PHE A 141 5.76 -4.10 7.93
CA PHE A 141 5.92 -5.44 7.39
C PHE A 141 7.29 -5.56 6.71
N CYS A 142 8.20 -6.32 7.34
CA CYS A 142 9.49 -6.68 6.76
C CYS A 142 9.30 -7.83 5.76
N ASN A 143 9.47 -7.52 4.48
CA ASN A 143 9.25 -8.40 3.35
C ASN A 143 10.56 -8.99 2.83
N LYS A 144 10.46 -10.00 1.96
CA LYS A 144 11.59 -10.70 1.32
C LYS A 144 12.53 -11.44 2.28
N MET A 145 11.99 -11.90 3.40
CA MET A 145 12.72 -12.71 4.38
C MET A 145 13.08 -14.11 3.86
N ASP A 146 12.63 -14.49 2.65
CA ASP A 146 13.10 -15.65 1.89
C ASP A 146 14.51 -15.48 1.30
N ARG A 147 15.07 -14.28 1.37
CA ARG A 147 16.41 -13.93 0.87
C ARG A 147 17.34 -13.57 2.03
N GLU A 148 18.64 -13.49 1.74
CA GLU A 148 19.61 -12.92 2.68
C GLU A 148 19.17 -11.51 3.06
N SER A 149 19.02 -11.29 4.36
CA SER A 149 18.48 -10.06 4.95
C SER A 149 19.47 -9.52 5.98
N ARG A 150 19.31 -8.23 6.32
CA ARG A 150 20.05 -7.63 7.43
C ARG A 150 19.64 -8.27 8.74
N ASP A 151 20.46 -8.09 9.77
CA ASP A 151 20.05 -8.47 11.12
C ASP A 151 18.75 -7.74 11.50
N THR A 152 17.82 -8.45 12.14
CA THR A 152 16.51 -7.91 12.50
C THR A 152 16.58 -6.70 13.43
N PHE A 153 17.65 -6.54 14.22
CA PHE A 153 17.88 -5.38 15.07
C PHE A 153 18.45 -4.18 14.29
N GLU A 154 18.86 -4.36 13.03
CA GLU A 154 19.41 -3.34 12.14
C GLU A 154 18.43 -2.87 11.05
N ILE A 155 17.24 -3.48 10.96
CA ILE A 155 16.15 -3.12 10.04
C ILE A 155 15.27 -2.02 10.64
#